data_AF-A0A418UVM5-F1
#
_entry.id   AF-A0A418UVM5-F1
#
_cell.length_a   1.000
_cell.length_b   1.000
_cell.length_c   1.000
_cell.angle_alpha   90.00
_cell.angle_beta   90.00
_cell.angle_gamma   90.00
#
_symmetry.space_group_name_H-M   'P 1'
#
loop_
_entity.id
_entity.type
_entity.pdbx_description
1 polymer ?
#
loop_
_entity_poly.entity_id
_entity_poly.type
_entity_poly.pdbx_seq_one_letter_code
_entity_poly.pdbx_strand_id
1 'polypeptide(L)'
;MRRRSLLVSGAGGAAAGMVSACARSEETAPNDAMQAVAEVAQPHDPSPGPQEQPTDWTPVNVSGISFSLLSAMEGPTPHRDWGPYTVSYDMAASSQEGFDQRLMVSALDTTTTADGLRQTVDLAVAGLVTGYAQLARVSWQRDSGTAVERTAFSWGPEGLWCGWTWILASGVGAGVVTLLGTYTDDGLRNGVEDTLDLVRRQS
;
A
#
# COMPACT_ATOMS: atom_id res chain seq x y z
N MET A 1 57.45 -5.72 1.22
CA MET A 1 58.74 -5.69 1.96
C MET A 1 58.44 -5.71 3.45
N ARG A 2 58.96 -6.71 4.16
CA ARG A 2 58.88 -6.85 5.62
C ARG A 2 59.68 -5.73 6.30
N ARG A 3 59.15 -5.15 7.37
CA ARG A 3 60.01 -4.58 8.44
C ARG A 3 59.80 -5.35 9.73
N ARG A 4 60.94 -5.86 10.19
CA ARG A 4 61.22 -6.67 11.36
C ARG A 4 61.57 -5.75 12.54
N SER A 5 61.14 -6.17 13.74
CA SER A 5 61.83 -6.10 15.06
C SER A 5 62.14 -4.69 15.63
N LEU A 6 62.26 -4.40 16.93
CA LEU A 6 62.69 -5.09 18.16
C LEU A 6 61.90 -4.48 19.35
N LEU A 7 61.34 -5.24 20.31
CA LEU A 7 61.93 -5.81 21.54
C LEU A 7 62.55 -4.81 22.56
N VAL A 8 61.83 -4.66 23.67
CA VAL A 8 62.22 -4.76 25.10
C VAL A 8 63.42 -3.95 25.62
N SER A 9 63.13 -3.12 26.62
CA SER A 9 63.88 -2.88 27.88
C SER A 9 63.07 -1.80 28.63
N GLY A 10 62.94 -1.72 29.94
CA GLY A 10 63.67 -2.26 31.07
C GLY A 10 63.48 -1.24 32.21
N ALA A 11 63.34 -1.72 33.43
CA ALA A 11 62.93 -0.98 34.64
C ALA A 11 63.76 0.26 35.00
N GLY A 12 63.15 1.18 35.77
CA GLY A 12 63.90 2.00 36.73
C GLY A 12 63.29 3.37 37.06
N GLY A 13 63.06 3.60 38.36
CA GLY A 13 63.32 4.91 38.95
C GLY A 13 62.11 5.80 39.25
N ALA A 14 61.70 5.79 40.51
CA ALA A 14 60.79 6.76 41.09
C ALA A 14 61.36 8.19 41.04
N ALA A 15 60.51 9.16 40.70
CA ALA A 15 60.64 10.53 41.18
C ALA A 15 59.23 11.13 41.26
N ALA A 16 58.76 11.29 42.50
CA ALA A 16 57.53 12.01 42.80
C ALA A 16 57.73 13.50 42.48
N GLY A 17 57.16 13.95 41.37
CA GLY A 17 56.89 15.34 41.09
C GLY A 17 55.40 15.59 41.28
N MET A 18 55.04 16.31 42.34
CA MET A 18 53.67 16.78 42.55
C MET A 18 53.30 17.74 41.40
N VAL A 19 52.44 17.31 40.50
CA VAL A 19 51.76 18.17 39.54
C VAL A 19 50.33 18.38 40.01
N SER A 20 50.05 19.67 40.25
CA SER A 20 48.74 20.28 40.44
C SER A 20 47.64 19.57 39.65
N ALA A 21 46.54 19.28 40.34
CA ALA A 21 45.34 18.66 39.78
C ALA A 21 44.97 19.27 38.42
N CYS A 22 44.96 18.42 37.39
CA CYS A 22 44.17 18.67 36.21
C CYS A 22 42.71 18.75 36.66
N ALA A 23 42.13 19.95 36.66
CA ALA A 23 40.69 20.05 36.50
C ALA A 23 40.39 19.44 35.12
N ARG A 24 40.07 18.14 35.09
CA ARG A 24 39.36 17.57 33.96
C ARG A 24 38.01 18.27 33.99
N SER A 25 37.81 19.23 33.10
CA SER A 25 36.46 19.51 32.64
C SER A 25 35.86 18.16 32.27
N GLU A 26 34.76 17.79 32.93
CA GLU A 26 33.91 16.73 32.41
C GLU A 26 33.49 17.22 31.02
N GLU A 27 34.18 16.74 30.00
CA GLU A 27 33.73 16.83 28.63
C GLU A 27 32.51 15.92 28.57
N THR A 28 31.36 16.53 28.86
CA THR A 28 30.05 16.01 28.54
C THR A 28 30.16 15.41 27.14
N ALA A 29 29.93 14.09 27.02
CA ALA A 29 30.00 13.44 25.73
C ALA A 29 29.10 14.23 24.77
N PRO A 30 29.50 14.48 23.51
CA PRO A 30 28.80 15.39 22.61
C PRO A 30 27.29 15.11 22.42
N ASN A 31 26.82 13.95 22.89
CA ASN A 31 25.44 13.48 22.78
C ASN A 31 24.59 13.63 24.05
N ASP A 32 25.14 14.02 25.21
CA ASP A 32 24.35 14.16 26.46
C ASP A 32 23.33 15.32 26.40
N ALA A 33 23.46 16.21 25.42
CA ALA A 33 22.52 17.32 25.18
C ALA A 33 21.56 17.05 24.00
N MET A 34 21.61 15.89 23.35
CA MET A 34 20.68 15.55 22.28
C MET A 34 19.34 15.11 22.87
N GLN A 35 18.33 15.97 22.79
CA GLN A 35 16.95 15.54 23.00
C GLN A 35 16.63 14.42 22.02
N ALA A 36 16.11 13.30 22.53
CA ALA A 36 15.61 12.22 21.69
C ALA A 36 14.58 12.79 20.72
N VAL A 37 14.87 12.71 19.42
CA VAL A 37 13.91 13.07 18.39
C VAL A 37 12.77 12.06 18.49
N ALA A 38 11.53 12.55 18.60
CA ALA A 38 10.38 11.67 18.57
C ALA A 38 10.42 10.81 17.30
N GLU A 39 10.22 9.51 17.46
CA GLU A 39 10.22 8.58 16.34
C GLU A 39 9.14 9.00 15.34
N VAL A 40 9.56 9.35 14.12
CA VAL A 40 8.64 9.64 13.03
C VAL A 40 8.06 8.31 12.59
N ALA A 41 6.73 8.19 12.61
CA ALA A 41 6.03 7.00 12.13
C ALA A 41 6.54 6.65 10.73
N GLN A 42 7.06 5.44 10.58
CA GLN A 42 7.53 4.96 9.29
C GLN A 42 6.33 4.71 8.37
N PRO A 43 6.48 4.91 7.06
CA PRO A 43 5.46 4.51 6.10
C PRO A 43 5.18 3.01 6.24
N HIS A 44 3.95 2.61 5.92
CA HIS A 44 3.57 1.20 5.94
C HIS A 44 4.37 0.42 4.89
N ASP A 45 4.87 -0.76 5.26
CA ASP A 45 5.55 -1.63 4.31
C ASP A 45 4.56 -2.16 3.26
N PRO A 46 4.92 -2.19 1.97
CA PRO A 46 4.06 -2.75 0.94
C PRO A 46 3.89 -4.26 1.15
N SER A 47 2.69 -4.76 0.87
CA SER A 47 2.43 -6.19 0.91
C SER A 47 3.27 -6.94 -0.14
N PRO A 48 3.76 -8.15 0.14
CA PRO A 48 4.45 -8.96 -0.87
C PRO A 48 3.51 -9.31 -2.03
N GLY A 49 4.01 -9.30 -3.26
CA GLY A 49 3.20 -9.62 -4.44
C GLY A 49 2.80 -11.10 -4.52
N PRO A 50 1.79 -11.47 -5.33
CA PRO A 50 1.36 -12.86 -5.50
C PRO A 50 2.44 -13.82 -6.01
N GLN A 51 3.46 -13.30 -6.71
CA GLN A 51 4.59 -14.10 -7.19
C GLN A 51 5.65 -14.30 -6.10
N GLU A 52 5.77 -13.35 -5.18
CA GLU A 52 6.77 -13.35 -4.11
C GLU A 52 6.31 -14.21 -2.93
N GLN A 53 5.04 -14.07 -2.53
CA GLN A 53 4.43 -14.84 -1.44
C GLN A 53 3.04 -15.37 -1.85
N PRO A 54 2.97 -16.39 -2.72
CA PRO A 54 1.71 -16.89 -3.26
C PRO A 54 0.74 -17.44 -2.20
N THR A 55 1.24 -17.90 -1.05
CA THR A 55 0.41 -18.42 0.06
C THR A 55 -0.45 -17.35 0.72
N ASP A 56 -0.07 -16.09 0.57
CA ASP A 56 -0.73 -14.95 1.21
C ASP A 56 -1.85 -14.39 0.34
N TRP A 57 -2.04 -14.98 -0.85
CA TRP A 57 -3.00 -14.52 -1.85
C TRP A 57 -4.00 -15.63 -2.19
N THR A 58 -5.27 -15.28 -2.14
CA THR A 58 -6.38 -16.17 -2.49
C THR A 58 -7.00 -15.73 -3.82
N PRO A 59 -7.21 -16.63 -4.79
CA PRO A 59 -7.93 -16.31 -6.02
C PRO A 59 -9.42 -16.09 -5.72
N VAL A 60 -9.97 -15.00 -6.25
CA VAL A 60 -11.35 -14.57 -6.12
C VAL A 60 -11.98 -14.50 -7.51
N ASN A 61 -13.23 -14.92 -7.61
CA ASN A 61 -14.07 -14.70 -8.79
C ASN A 61 -15.46 -14.24 -8.33
N VAL A 62 -15.81 -13.01 -8.66
CA VAL A 62 -17.10 -12.43 -8.30
C VAL A 62 -17.60 -11.53 -9.42
N SER A 63 -18.89 -11.61 -9.74
CA SER A 63 -19.53 -10.83 -10.81
C SER A 63 -18.92 -11.00 -12.21
N GLY A 64 -18.15 -12.06 -12.44
CA GLY A 64 -17.39 -12.30 -13.69
C GLY A 64 -16.03 -11.59 -13.73
N ILE A 65 -15.55 -11.10 -12.59
CA ILE A 65 -14.24 -10.48 -12.44
C ILE A 65 -13.39 -11.43 -11.60
N SER A 66 -12.23 -11.84 -12.14
CA SER A 66 -11.25 -12.65 -11.44
C SER A 66 -10.05 -11.81 -11.03
N PHE A 67 -9.55 -12.02 -9.82
CA PHE A 67 -8.33 -11.40 -9.30
C PHE A 67 -7.82 -12.21 -8.11
N SER A 68 -6.59 -11.97 -7.67
CA SER A 68 -6.08 -12.46 -6.40
C SER A 68 -6.20 -11.36 -5.35
N LEU A 69 -6.52 -11.75 -4.12
CA LEU A 69 -6.65 -10.84 -2.99
C LEU A 69 -5.81 -11.35 -1.82
N LEU A 70 -5.23 -10.45 -1.02
CA LEU A 70 -4.56 -10.83 0.21
C LEU A 70 -5.53 -11.60 1.13
N SER A 71 -5.07 -12.71 1.69
CA SER A 71 -5.85 -13.56 2.61
C SER A 71 -6.24 -12.84 3.91
N ALA A 72 -5.60 -11.71 4.22
CA ALA A 72 -5.94 -10.83 5.33
C ALA A 72 -7.19 -9.94 5.06
N MET A 73 -7.66 -9.88 3.81
CA MET A 73 -8.89 -9.15 3.46
C MET A 73 -10.11 -10.03 3.73
N GLU A 74 -11.03 -9.56 4.57
CA GLU A 74 -12.24 -10.28 4.95
C GLU A 74 -13.41 -9.94 4.02
N GLY A 75 -14.20 -10.95 3.62
CA GLY A 75 -15.36 -10.78 2.75
C GLY A 75 -15.71 -12.07 1.98
N PRO A 76 -16.57 -12.01 0.95
CA PRO A 76 -17.26 -10.82 0.46
C PRO A 76 -18.39 -10.36 1.39
N THR A 77 -18.44 -9.07 1.70
CA THR A 77 -19.58 -8.42 2.35
C THR A 77 -20.52 -7.85 1.29
N PRO A 78 -21.80 -8.29 1.21
CA PRO A 78 -22.73 -7.83 0.19
C PRO A 78 -23.31 -6.44 0.48
N HIS A 79 -23.47 -5.62 -0.55
CA HIS A 79 -24.04 -4.26 -0.50
C HIS A 79 -25.17 -4.09 -1.51
N ARG A 80 -26.21 -3.33 -1.13
CA ARG A 80 -27.39 -3.09 -1.99
C ARG A 80 -27.62 -1.62 -2.34
N ASP A 81 -26.95 -0.73 -1.63
CA ASP A 81 -27.12 0.71 -1.63
C ASP A 81 -25.84 1.45 -2.05
N TRP A 82 -24.82 0.72 -2.50
CA TRP A 82 -23.52 1.27 -2.94
C TRP A 82 -23.45 1.51 -4.45
N GLY A 83 -24.60 1.75 -5.08
CA GLY A 83 -24.70 1.94 -6.52
C GLY A 83 -24.25 0.68 -7.29
N PRO A 84 -23.21 0.76 -8.14
CA PRO A 84 -22.77 -0.37 -8.94
C PRO A 84 -22.01 -1.46 -8.17
N TYR A 85 -21.50 -1.14 -6.96
CA TYR A 85 -20.74 -2.08 -6.13
C TYR A 85 -21.68 -3.02 -5.37
N THR A 86 -21.49 -4.32 -5.55
CA THR A 86 -22.35 -5.35 -4.93
C THR A 86 -21.68 -6.09 -3.80
N VAL A 87 -20.35 -6.07 -3.74
CA VAL A 87 -19.57 -6.66 -2.63
C VAL A 87 -18.37 -5.80 -2.28
N SER A 88 -17.90 -5.91 -1.04
CA SER A 88 -16.59 -5.43 -0.61
C SER A 88 -15.79 -6.49 0.14
N TYR A 89 -14.49 -6.28 0.21
CA TYR A 89 -13.55 -6.98 1.07
C TYR A 89 -12.76 -5.94 1.85
N ASP A 90 -12.61 -6.14 3.15
CA ASP A 90 -12.00 -5.16 4.03
C ASP A 90 -10.83 -5.79 4.79
N MET A 91 -9.70 -5.07 4.85
CA MET A 91 -8.66 -5.32 5.83
C MET A 91 -9.03 -4.55 7.09
N ALA A 92 -9.08 -5.27 8.22
CA ALA A 92 -9.40 -4.68 9.51
C ALA A 92 -8.48 -3.49 9.80
N ALA A 93 -9.07 -2.40 10.31
CA ALA A 93 -8.29 -1.22 10.66
C ALA A 93 -7.32 -1.51 11.80
N SER A 94 -6.09 -1.02 11.67
CA SER A 94 -5.10 -0.98 12.76
C SER A 94 -5.49 -0.02 13.89
N SER A 95 -6.47 0.85 13.65
CA SER A 95 -7.13 1.70 14.65
C SER A 95 -8.62 1.35 14.79
N GLN A 96 -9.23 1.61 15.94
CA GLN A 96 -10.44 0.92 16.43
C GLN A 96 -11.72 1.02 15.56
N GLU A 97 -11.76 1.84 14.50
CA GLU A 97 -12.95 1.99 13.66
C GLU A 97 -12.60 2.06 12.17
N GLY A 98 -13.32 1.28 11.35
CA GLY A 98 -13.24 1.34 9.89
C GLY A 98 -12.43 0.21 9.27
N PHE A 99 -11.72 0.53 8.19
CA PHE A 99 -10.85 -0.38 7.44
C PHE A 99 -9.55 0.34 7.09
N ASP A 100 -8.46 -0.41 6.97
CA ASP A 100 -7.20 0.10 6.46
C ASP A 100 -7.16 0.03 4.93
N GLN A 101 -7.66 -1.07 4.37
CA GLN A 101 -7.83 -1.28 2.94
C GLN A 101 -9.24 -1.82 2.67
N ARG A 102 -9.90 -1.34 1.63
CA ARG A 102 -11.21 -1.83 1.17
C ARG A 102 -11.19 -2.00 -0.33
N LEU A 103 -11.54 -3.19 -0.79
CA LEU A 103 -11.71 -3.49 -2.20
C LEU A 103 -13.19 -3.72 -2.50
N MET A 104 -13.75 -2.94 -3.41
CA MET A 104 -15.16 -3.00 -3.82
C MET A 104 -15.24 -3.56 -5.23
N VAL A 105 -16.22 -4.43 -5.49
CA VAL A 105 -16.40 -5.07 -6.81
C VAL A 105 -17.81 -4.84 -7.32
N SER A 106 -17.91 -4.44 -8.59
CA SER A 106 -19.18 -4.14 -9.23
C SER A 106 -19.82 -5.33 -9.92
N ALA A 107 -21.14 -5.26 -10.10
CA ALA A 107 -21.88 -6.12 -11.02
C ALA A 107 -22.49 -5.26 -12.14
N LEU A 108 -21.66 -4.83 -13.09
CA LEU A 108 -22.11 -3.97 -14.19
C LEU A 108 -22.48 -4.81 -15.41
N ASP A 109 -23.49 -4.36 -16.15
CA ASP A 109 -23.85 -4.94 -17.43
C ASP A 109 -23.19 -4.17 -18.59
N THR A 110 -23.27 -4.74 -19.79
CA THR A 110 -22.56 -4.27 -20.99
C THR A 110 -23.31 -3.18 -21.74
N THR A 111 -24.38 -2.62 -21.19
CA THR A 111 -25.31 -1.76 -21.96
C THR A 111 -24.91 -0.28 -21.98
N THR A 112 -23.88 0.10 -21.21
CA THR A 112 -23.46 1.50 -21.05
C THR A 112 -22.27 1.83 -21.95
N THR A 113 -22.21 3.06 -22.46
CA THR A 113 -21.02 3.58 -23.16
C THR A 113 -19.83 3.68 -22.20
N ALA A 114 -18.60 3.72 -22.73
CA ALA A 114 -17.41 3.88 -21.89
C ALA A 114 -17.45 5.16 -21.03
N ASP A 115 -17.94 6.27 -21.58
CA ASP A 115 -18.08 7.53 -20.85
C ASP A 115 -19.17 7.46 -19.77
N GLY A 116 -20.30 6.81 -20.07
CA GLY A 116 -21.36 6.59 -19.08
C GLY A 116 -20.87 5.70 -17.92
N LEU A 117 -20.04 4.71 -18.22
CA LEU A 117 -19.44 3.83 -17.21
C LEU A 117 -18.50 4.61 -16.29
N ARG A 118 -17.60 5.42 -16.85
CA ARG A 118 -16.70 6.30 -16.08
C ARG A 118 -17.49 7.23 -15.16
N GLN A 119 -18.49 7.92 -15.71
CA GLN A 119 -19.31 8.86 -14.94
C GLN A 119 -20.08 8.17 -13.81
N THR A 120 -20.63 6.97 -14.07
CA THR A 120 -21.35 6.18 -13.06
C THR A 120 -20.42 5.77 -11.92
N VAL A 121 -19.22 5.32 -12.26
CA VAL A 121 -18.20 4.91 -11.29
C VAL A 121 -17.69 6.10 -10.48
N ASP A 122 -17.34 7.21 -11.14
CA ASP A 122 -16.86 8.42 -10.47
C ASP A 122 -17.93 8.97 -9.50
N LEU A 123 -19.20 8.98 -9.90
CA LEU A 123 -20.31 9.39 -9.04
C LEU A 123 -20.53 8.42 -7.87
N ALA A 124 -20.46 7.11 -8.11
CA ALA A 124 -20.63 6.11 -7.07
C ALA A 124 -19.53 6.21 -6.00
N VAL A 125 -18.27 6.31 -6.42
CA VAL A 125 -17.15 6.46 -5.48
C VAL A 125 -17.28 7.79 -4.72
N ALA A 126 -17.55 8.90 -5.41
CA ALA A 126 -17.75 10.21 -4.75
C ALA A 126 -18.93 10.24 -3.77
N GLY A 127 -19.94 9.39 -3.96
CA GLY A 127 -21.05 9.21 -3.02
C GLY A 127 -20.71 8.33 -1.81
N LEU A 128 -19.74 7.43 -1.95
CA LEU A 128 -19.32 6.49 -0.90
C LEU A 128 -18.21 7.04 -0.01
N VAL A 129 -17.40 7.96 -0.52
CA VAL A 129 -16.25 8.52 0.21
C VAL A 129 -16.24 10.04 0.23
N THR A 130 -15.73 10.61 1.30
CA THR A 130 -15.50 12.06 1.40
C THR A 130 -14.26 12.48 0.65
N GLY A 131 -14.25 13.68 0.08
CA GLY A 131 -13.04 14.28 -0.48
C GLY A 131 -12.51 13.63 -1.76
N TYR A 132 -13.36 12.89 -2.50
CA TYR A 132 -12.99 12.27 -3.78
C TYR A 132 -12.43 13.31 -4.75
N ALA A 133 -11.19 13.11 -5.20
CA ALA A 133 -10.59 13.90 -6.27
C ALA A 133 -9.73 13.01 -7.17
N GLN A 134 -10.06 12.95 -8.45
CA GLN A 134 -9.28 12.21 -9.43
C GLN A 134 -7.90 12.87 -9.63
N LEU A 135 -6.85 12.05 -9.64
CA LEU A 135 -5.46 12.49 -9.79
C LEU A 135 -4.92 12.17 -11.18
N ALA A 136 -5.14 10.94 -11.65
CA ALA A 136 -4.62 10.46 -12.93
C ALA A 136 -5.49 9.34 -13.51
N ARG A 137 -5.41 9.16 -14.82
CA ARG A 137 -6.05 8.05 -15.54
C ARG A 137 -5.09 7.50 -16.58
N VAL A 138 -4.97 6.19 -16.63
CA VAL A 138 -4.15 5.47 -17.61
C VAL A 138 -4.94 4.29 -18.16
N SER A 139 -4.73 3.98 -19.43
CA SER A 139 -5.45 2.89 -20.10
C SER A 139 -4.48 2.03 -20.88
N TRP A 140 -4.69 0.72 -20.85
CA TRP A 140 -3.89 -0.27 -21.56
C TRP A 140 -4.74 -1.49 -21.91
N GLN A 141 -4.16 -2.46 -22.61
CA GLN A 141 -4.81 -3.72 -22.93
C GLN A 141 -3.95 -4.87 -22.40
N ARG A 142 -4.60 -5.87 -21.82
CA ARG A 142 -3.97 -7.13 -21.40
C ARG A 142 -3.81 -8.08 -22.58
N ASP A 143 -2.91 -9.05 -22.42
CA ASP A 143 -2.69 -10.11 -23.42
C ASP A 143 -3.96 -10.95 -23.66
N SER A 144 -4.86 -11.05 -22.67
CA SER A 144 -6.18 -11.68 -22.79
C SER A 144 -7.14 -10.94 -23.72
N GLY A 145 -6.81 -9.72 -24.14
CA GLY A 145 -7.67 -8.83 -24.91
C GLY A 145 -8.58 -7.95 -24.03
N THR A 146 -8.53 -8.09 -22.71
CA THR A 146 -9.24 -7.19 -21.78
C THR A 146 -8.61 -5.81 -21.79
N ALA A 147 -9.38 -4.79 -22.16
CA ALA A 147 -9.01 -3.39 -21.99
C ALA A 147 -9.16 -3.00 -20.52
N VAL A 148 -8.17 -2.30 -19.98
CA VAL A 148 -8.13 -1.84 -18.60
C VAL A 148 -7.92 -0.34 -18.59
N GLU A 149 -8.71 0.36 -17.80
CA GLU A 149 -8.49 1.75 -17.45
C GLU A 149 -8.38 1.89 -15.94
N ARG A 150 -7.26 2.43 -15.46
CA ARG A 150 -7.04 2.72 -14.05
C ARG A 150 -7.13 4.20 -13.78
N THR A 151 -7.96 4.57 -12.82
CA THR A 151 -8.05 5.92 -12.27
C THR A 151 -7.45 5.92 -10.87
N ALA A 152 -6.42 6.74 -10.64
CA ALA A 152 -5.93 7.05 -9.30
C ALA A 152 -6.67 8.28 -8.77
N PHE A 153 -7.02 8.27 -7.49
CA PHE A 153 -7.73 9.37 -6.84
C PHE A 153 -7.29 9.52 -5.38
N SER A 154 -7.50 10.71 -4.82
CA SER A 154 -7.43 10.94 -3.38
C SER A 154 -8.84 10.93 -2.76
N TRP A 155 -8.90 10.62 -1.47
CA TRP A 155 -10.13 10.65 -0.67
C TRP A 155 -9.79 10.86 0.82
N GLY A 156 -10.82 10.85 1.67
CA GLY A 156 -10.69 11.01 3.11
C GLY A 156 -10.56 12.47 3.57
N PRO A 157 -10.32 12.68 4.88
CA PRO A 157 -10.07 14.00 5.43
C PRO A 157 -8.91 14.68 4.70
N GLU A 158 -9.15 15.88 4.17
CA GLU A 158 -8.15 16.69 3.45
C GLU A 158 -7.50 16.00 2.23
N GLY A 159 -8.06 14.89 1.74
CA GLY A 159 -7.51 14.15 0.59
C GLY A 159 -6.21 13.40 0.93
N LEU A 160 -6.01 13.03 2.19
CA LEU A 160 -4.79 12.35 2.67
C LEU A 160 -4.72 10.86 2.28
N TRP A 161 -5.84 10.27 1.86
CA TRP A 161 -5.91 8.84 1.54
C TRP A 161 -5.93 8.62 0.03
N CYS A 162 -5.55 7.42 -0.38
CA CYS A 162 -5.39 7.06 -1.79
C CYS A 162 -6.36 5.96 -2.20
N GLY A 163 -6.77 5.99 -3.47
CA GLY A 163 -7.56 4.94 -4.06
C GLY A 163 -7.30 4.76 -5.55
N TRP A 164 -7.67 3.57 -6.03
CA TRP A 164 -7.53 3.18 -7.42
C TRP A 164 -8.80 2.49 -7.87
N THR A 165 -9.31 2.90 -9.03
CA THR A 165 -10.42 2.22 -9.70
C THR A 165 -9.94 1.65 -11.01
N TRP A 166 -10.16 0.36 -11.22
CA TRP A 166 -9.98 -0.33 -12.49
C TRP A 166 -11.33 -0.55 -13.16
N ILE A 167 -11.47 -0.03 -14.37
CA ILE A 167 -12.56 -0.36 -15.27
C ILE A 167 -12.01 -1.38 -16.28
N LEU A 168 -12.65 -2.52 -16.36
CA LEU A 168 -12.34 -3.62 -17.26
C LEU A 168 -13.40 -3.68 -18.35
N ALA A 169 -12.98 -3.91 -19.59
CA ALA A 169 -13.88 -4.15 -20.71
C ALA A 169 -13.32 -5.20 -21.66
N SER A 170 -14.15 -6.14 -22.09
CA SER A 170 -13.81 -7.16 -23.07
C SER A 170 -15.07 -7.61 -23.83
N GLY A 171 -14.91 -8.54 -24.77
CA GLY A 171 -16.05 -9.13 -25.49
C GLY A 171 -17.03 -9.91 -24.58
N VAL A 172 -16.66 -10.24 -23.34
CA VAL A 172 -17.55 -10.90 -22.38
C VAL A 172 -18.27 -9.90 -21.46
N GLY A 173 -17.80 -8.66 -21.39
CA GLY A 173 -18.52 -7.56 -20.78
C GLY A 173 -17.66 -6.49 -20.12
N ALA A 174 -18.20 -5.83 -19.10
CA ALA A 174 -17.51 -4.80 -18.34
C ALA A 174 -17.57 -5.08 -16.83
N GLY A 175 -16.55 -4.63 -16.11
CA GLY A 175 -16.45 -4.81 -14.67
C GLY A 175 -15.65 -3.68 -14.03
N VAL A 176 -15.90 -3.41 -12.76
CA VAL A 176 -15.21 -2.36 -12.02
C VAL A 176 -14.76 -2.90 -10.68
N VAL A 177 -13.51 -2.60 -10.34
CA VAL A 177 -12.91 -2.87 -9.03
C VAL A 177 -12.36 -1.55 -8.49
N THR A 178 -12.61 -1.25 -7.23
CA THR A 178 -12.08 -0.04 -6.58
C THR A 178 -11.42 -0.40 -5.26
N LEU A 179 -10.14 -0.03 -5.12
CA LEU A 179 -9.37 -0.11 -3.90
C LEU A 179 -9.36 1.26 -3.22
N LEU A 180 -9.68 1.27 -1.93
CA LEU A 180 -9.59 2.41 -1.02
C LEU A 180 -8.58 2.04 0.07
N GLY A 181 -7.55 2.86 0.27
CA GLY A 181 -6.57 2.66 1.33
C GLY A 181 -6.39 3.92 2.16
N THR A 182 -6.32 3.78 3.48
CA THR A 182 -5.93 4.86 4.41
C THR A 182 -4.42 5.16 4.37
N TYR A 183 -3.67 4.25 3.74
CA TYR A 183 -2.28 4.39 3.34
C TYR A 183 -2.03 3.70 1.99
N THR A 184 -0.91 4.02 1.35
CA THR A 184 -0.49 3.37 0.11
C THR A 184 0.06 1.97 0.40
N ASP A 185 -0.59 0.95 -0.16
CA ASP A 185 -0.02 -0.38 -0.29
C ASP A 185 0.15 -0.72 -1.78
N ASP A 186 1.32 -0.39 -2.33
CA ASP A 186 1.64 -0.67 -3.73
C ASP A 186 1.66 -2.17 -4.03
N GLY A 187 1.98 -3.00 -3.04
CA GLY A 187 1.98 -4.45 -3.13
C GLY A 187 0.59 -5.02 -3.34
N LEU A 188 -0.37 -4.60 -2.50
CA LEU A 188 -1.78 -4.95 -2.64
C LEU A 188 -2.33 -4.45 -3.98
N ARG A 189 -2.09 -3.18 -4.32
CA ARG A 189 -2.53 -2.59 -5.59
C ARG A 189 -2.03 -3.39 -6.78
N ASN A 190 -0.72 -3.64 -6.84
CA ASN A 190 -0.11 -4.36 -7.96
C ASN A 190 -0.58 -5.81 -8.03
N GLY A 191 -0.66 -6.52 -6.89
CA GLY A 191 -1.11 -7.91 -6.89
C GLY A 191 -2.55 -8.07 -7.37
N VAL A 192 -3.44 -7.14 -7.02
CA VAL A 192 -4.78 -7.08 -7.61
C VAL A 192 -4.68 -6.78 -9.10
N GLU A 193 -4.02 -5.68 -9.48
CA GLU A 193 -3.93 -5.24 -10.88
C GLU A 193 -3.36 -6.32 -11.80
N ASP A 194 -2.29 -7.00 -11.39
CA ASP A 194 -1.56 -8.00 -12.16
C ASP A 194 -2.40 -9.25 -12.43
N THR A 195 -3.28 -9.60 -11.50
CA THR A 195 -4.14 -10.79 -11.57
C THR A 195 -5.55 -10.51 -12.06
N LEU A 196 -5.90 -9.23 -12.25
CA LEU A 196 -7.23 -8.77 -12.62
C LEU A 196 -7.61 -9.15 -14.06
N ASP A 197 -8.74 -9.84 -14.25
CA ASP A 197 -9.27 -10.13 -15.58
C ASP A 197 -10.79 -10.25 -15.58
N LEU A 198 -11.38 -10.14 -16.78
CA LEU A 198 -12.79 -10.41 -17.02
C LEU A 198 -12.97 -11.83 -17.54
N VAL A 199 -13.70 -12.64 -16.77
CA VAL A 199 -14.06 -14.00 -17.13
C VAL A 199 -15.54 -14.08 -17.45
N ARG A 200 -15.91 -15.00 -18.35
CA ARG A 200 -17.33 -15.24 -18.65
C ARG A 200 -18.06 -15.61 -17.36
N ARG A 201 -19.17 -14.94 -17.05
CA ARG A 201 -20.04 -15.32 -15.94
C ARG A 201 -20.49 -16.77 -16.14
N GLN A 202 -20.30 -17.61 -15.13
CA GLN A 202 -20.89 -18.94 -15.14
C GLN A 202 -22.41 -18.76 -15.07
N SER A 203 -23.10 -19.26 -16.10
CA SER A 203 -24.56 -19.25 -16.23
C SER A 203 -25.22 -20.19 -15.22
#